data_AF-A0A0A2KTE8-F1
#
_entry.id   AF-A0A0A2KTE8-F1
#
_cell.length_a   1.000
_cell.length_b   1.000
_cell.length_c   1.000
_cell.angle_alpha   90.00
_cell.angle_beta   90.00
_cell.angle_gamma   90.00
#
_symmetry.space_group_name_H-M   'P 1'
#
loop_
_entity.id
_entity.type
_entity.pdbx_description
1 polymer ?
#
loop_
_entity_poly.entity_id
_entity_poly.type
_entity_poly.pdbx_seq_one_letter_code
_entity_poly.pdbx_strand_id
1 'polypeptide(L)'
;MYSIALSFASCDLSPSDLGHFLDGYHQMGYPALSLKESLRIVRYCSEALDCKAFEDPYYDPSPILAQITGKGELVAQDHNLHNSLFWAQSTDQIGNLFSSETKAHDYICLLARLGNDEILHRCWPHFLKNIQPKAYQSCVAAYQVVLALVQNFQSEIAVKWLEDISQHCGDNLPFIAKFVNVRFLLDDTIVGEALPDLVRGEDYLELLEFCLDDIDRRMGIQWSPESQSHFRTALDPSESRWEAFDGQLLPKIDDKSVGSDRGGQLYAELFVHGCSKSPDTLGRIVDLLNDHDGQSQNIVTYLDYNAARLDEFRSKFESLELRWAPEHSPIEFSNPQIPGLRDSSKPMTPSALGLIRARLIIHGVPQMGIDNLHLMQLGYMDMRYGPDKPWQPSGYIVVWDRHYGELLGLHIGQNTGVIDCGPAPSDGPFGALMHLTLSANPNERTFYPSGIRTHSRNCCGPYYLDVDPSADLET
;
A
#
# COMPACT_ATOMS: atom_id res chain seq x y z
N MET A 1 -23.43 -0.10 -22.52
CA MET A 1 -22.30 -0.58 -23.33
C MET A 1 -21.13 0.40 -23.24
N TYR A 2 -21.35 1.69 -23.51
CA TYR A 2 -20.29 2.71 -23.39
C TYR A 2 -19.72 2.89 -21.97
N SER A 3 -20.51 2.82 -20.90
CA SER A 3 -19.96 2.89 -19.53
C SER A 3 -19.00 1.74 -19.18
N ILE A 4 -19.24 0.55 -19.76
CA ILE A 4 -18.34 -0.60 -19.66
C ILE A 4 -17.08 -0.35 -20.50
N ALA A 5 -17.23 0.17 -21.72
CA ALA A 5 -16.10 0.49 -22.59
C ALA A 5 -15.19 1.58 -21.99
N LEU A 6 -15.78 2.64 -21.41
CA LEU A 6 -15.07 3.67 -20.66
C LEU A 6 -14.32 3.06 -19.47
N SER A 7 -14.94 2.10 -18.76
CA SER A 7 -14.28 1.42 -17.65
C SER A 7 -13.03 0.65 -18.11
N PHE A 8 -13.09 -0.04 -19.25
CA PHE A 8 -11.92 -0.74 -19.81
C PHE A 8 -10.84 0.25 -20.30
N ALA A 9 -11.24 1.30 -21.02
CA ALA A 9 -10.29 2.34 -21.45
C ALA A 9 -9.60 3.02 -20.27
N SER A 10 -10.30 3.18 -19.14
CA SER A 10 -9.75 3.68 -17.88
C SER A 10 -8.78 2.70 -17.21
N CYS A 11 -9.07 1.39 -17.22
CA CYS A 11 -8.15 0.37 -16.71
C CYS A 11 -6.84 0.33 -17.51
N ASP A 12 -6.93 0.51 -18.83
CA ASP A 12 -5.76 0.45 -19.72
C ASP A 12 -5.01 1.79 -19.81
N LEU A 13 -5.57 2.87 -19.25
CA LEU A 13 -5.13 4.25 -19.45
C LEU A 13 -4.85 4.56 -20.92
N SER A 14 -5.82 4.24 -21.79
CA SER A 14 -5.72 4.52 -23.23
C SER A 14 -6.39 5.86 -23.55
N PRO A 15 -5.65 6.95 -23.83
CA PRO A 15 -6.26 8.24 -24.14
C PRO A 15 -7.09 8.19 -25.42
N SER A 16 -6.66 7.39 -26.41
CA SER A 16 -7.37 7.22 -27.67
C SER A 16 -8.70 6.50 -27.51
N ASP A 17 -8.73 5.42 -26.72
CA ASP A 17 -9.97 4.66 -26.49
C ASP A 17 -10.93 5.46 -25.61
N LEU A 18 -10.39 6.15 -24.60
CA LEU A 18 -11.19 7.02 -23.74
C LEU A 18 -11.86 8.12 -24.57
N GLY A 19 -11.11 8.81 -25.44
CA GLY A 19 -11.66 9.80 -26.37
C GLY A 19 -12.71 9.22 -27.31
N HIS A 20 -12.41 8.08 -27.95
CA HIS A 20 -13.34 7.43 -28.88
C HIS A 20 -14.68 7.06 -28.22
N PHE A 21 -14.64 6.50 -27.01
CA PHE A 21 -15.84 6.11 -26.28
C PHE A 21 -16.58 7.32 -25.69
N LEU A 22 -15.89 8.38 -25.29
CA LEU A 22 -16.51 9.65 -24.87
C LEU A 22 -17.25 10.30 -26.04
N ASP A 23 -16.65 10.35 -27.23
CA ASP A 23 -17.29 10.91 -28.42
C ASP A 23 -18.55 10.13 -28.79
N GLY A 24 -18.44 8.79 -28.83
CA GLY A 24 -19.59 7.92 -29.09
C GLY A 24 -20.70 8.06 -28.03
N TYR A 25 -20.33 8.27 -26.77
CA TYR A 25 -21.27 8.51 -25.68
C TYR A 25 -22.08 9.81 -25.89
N HIS A 26 -21.39 10.90 -26.26
CA HIS A 26 -22.02 12.19 -26.50
C HIS A 26 -22.85 12.21 -27.78
N GLN A 27 -22.37 11.60 -28.87
CA GLN A 27 -23.10 11.52 -30.14
C GLN A 27 -24.45 10.80 -30.00
N MET A 28 -24.54 9.82 -29.09
CA MET A 28 -25.77 9.11 -28.80
C MET A 28 -26.74 9.89 -27.89
N GLY A 29 -26.33 11.07 -27.40
CA GLY A 29 -27.15 11.92 -26.53
C GLY A 29 -27.40 11.30 -25.16
N TYR A 30 -26.48 10.47 -24.66
CA TYR A 30 -26.65 9.88 -23.33
C TYR A 30 -26.58 10.96 -22.24
N PRO A 31 -27.38 10.82 -21.16
CA PRO A 31 -27.26 11.69 -20.00
C PRO A 31 -25.90 11.50 -19.32
N ALA A 32 -25.53 12.36 -18.38
CA ALA A 32 -24.35 12.11 -17.55
C ALA A 32 -24.43 10.75 -16.84
N LEU A 33 -23.25 10.16 -16.60
CA LEU A 33 -23.09 8.84 -16.01
C LEU A 33 -23.79 8.77 -14.65
N SER A 34 -24.28 7.58 -14.31
CA SER A 34 -24.72 7.35 -12.94
C SER A 34 -23.54 7.49 -11.97
N LEU A 35 -23.85 7.78 -10.71
CA LEU A 35 -22.86 7.80 -9.64
C LEU A 35 -22.00 6.53 -9.61
N LYS A 36 -22.63 5.35 -9.68
CA LYS A 36 -21.93 4.06 -9.61
C LYS A 36 -20.95 3.89 -10.77
N GLU A 37 -21.32 4.31 -11.97
CA GLU A 37 -20.46 4.27 -13.15
C GLU A 37 -19.32 5.30 -13.03
N SER A 38 -19.63 6.52 -12.59
CA SER A 38 -18.65 7.59 -12.38
C SER A 38 -17.57 7.17 -11.39
N LEU A 39 -17.97 6.65 -10.22
CA LEU A 39 -17.05 6.15 -9.20
C LEU A 39 -16.20 4.98 -9.72
N ARG A 40 -16.80 4.05 -10.47
CA ARG A 40 -16.07 2.92 -11.04
C ARG A 40 -14.98 3.37 -12.02
N ILE A 41 -15.31 4.30 -12.92
CA ILE A 41 -14.39 4.84 -13.92
C ILE A 41 -13.25 5.60 -13.25
N VAL A 42 -13.56 6.49 -12.30
CA VAL A 42 -12.56 7.25 -11.54
C VAL A 42 -11.60 6.33 -10.78
N ARG A 43 -12.12 5.27 -10.16
CA ARG A 43 -11.30 4.27 -9.45
C ARG A 43 -10.36 3.54 -10.38
N TYR A 44 -10.85 3.04 -11.51
CA TYR A 44 -10.00 2.36 -12.48
C TYR A 44 -8.93 3.28 -13.07
N CYS A 45 -9.27 4.52 -13.41
CA CYS A 45 -8.26 5.50 -13.83
C CYS A 45 -7.20 5.72 -12.75
N SER A 46 -7.61 5.88 -11.49
CA SER A 46 -6.66 6.12 -10.40
C SER A 46 -5.75 4.93 -10.16
N GLU A 47 -6.30 3.71 -10.06
CA GLU A 47 -5.52 2.50 -9.82
C GLU A 47 -4.54 2.24 -10.98
N ALA A 48 -4.98 2.43 -12.22
CA ALA A 48 -4.12 2.29 -13.38
C ALA A 48 -3.01 3.35 -13.42
N LEU A 49 -3.31 4.59 -12.99
CA LEU A 49 -2.34 5.68 -12.92
C LEU A 49 -1.25 5.40 -11.90
N ASP A 50 -1.63 4.92 -10.71
CA ASP A 50 -0.67 4.52 -9.68
C ASP A 50 0.23 3.39 -10.20
N CYS A 51 -0.35 2.36 -10.86
CA CYS A 51 0.42 1.28 -11.46
C CYS A 51 1.41 1.79 -12.52
N LYS A 52 0.97 2.72 -13.39
CA LYS A 52 1.82 3.25 -14.45
C LYS A 52 2.93 4.14 -13.92
N ALA A 53 2.64 5.00 -12.96
CA ALA A 53 3.66 5.82 -12.31
C ALA A 53 4.68 4.97 -11.51
N PHE A 54 4.26 3.81 -11.01
CA PHE A 54 5.16 2.84 -10.40
C PHE A 54 6.02 2.11 -11.44
N GLU A 55 5.41 1.56 -12.50
CA GLU A 55 6.11 0.81 -13.56
C GLU A 55 7.06 1.68 -14.41
N ASP A 56 6.71 2.96 -14.61
CA ASP A 56 7.45 3.93 -15.42
C ASP A 56 7.53 5.29 -14.70
N PRO A 57 8.67 5.59 -14.04
CA PRO A 57 8.87 6.88 -13.37
C PRO A 57 8.81 8.11 -14.29
N TYR A 58 8.93 7.92 -15.60
CA TYR A 58 8.89 8.99 -16.60
C TYR A 58 7.54 9.08 -17.32
N TYR A 59 6.53 8.35 -16.84
CA TYR A 59 5.19 8.39 -17.41
C TYR A 59 4.62 9.81 -17.43
N ASP A 60 4.21 10.29 -18.60
CA ASP A 60 3.56 11.58 -18.78
C ASP A 60 2.04 11.44 -18.61
N PRO A 61 1.42 11.99 -17.54
CA PRO A 61 -0.02 11.93 -17.34
C PRO A 61 -0.81 12.89 -18.25
N SER A 62 -0.15 13.80 -18.96
CA SER A 62 -0.79 14.88 -19.74
C SER A 62 -1.83 14.40 -20.75
N PRO A 63 -1.61 13.32 -21.53
CA PRO A 63 -2.61 12.84 -22.49
C PRO A 63 -3.90 12.36 -21.82
N ILE A 64 -3.79 11.66 -20.68
CA ILE A 64 -4.95 11.20 -19.91
C ILE A 64 -5.64 12.38 -19.23
N LEU A 65 -4.86 13.29 -18.65
CA LEU A 65 -5.39 14.51 -18.06
C LEU A 65 -6.24 15.30 -19.06
N ALA A 66 -5.78 15.38 -20.30
CA ALA A 66 -6.47 16.09 -21.36
C ALA A 66 -7.82 15.45 -21.71
N GLN A 67 -7.90 14.11 -21.77
CA GLN A 67 -9.17 13.40 -21.96
C GLN A 67 -10.12 13.54 -20.76
N ILE A 68 -9.57 13.64 -19.55
CA ILE A 68 -10.38 13.78 -18.34
C ILE A 68 -10.95 15.20 -18.24
N THR A 69 -10.15 16.22 -18.52
CA THR A 69 -10.48 17.61 -18.21
C THR A 69 -10.86 18.45 -19.43
N GLY A 70 -10.60 17.96 -20.63
CA GLY A 70 -10.79 18.68 -21.88
C GLY A 70 -9.78 19.81 -22.11
N LYS A 71 -8.67 19.85 -21.35
CA LYS A 71 -7.65 20.90 -21.43
C LYS A 71 -6.33 20.36 -21.94
N GLY A 72 -5.75 21.04 -22.93
CA GLY A 72 -4.44 20.72 -23.51
C GLY A 72 -4.40 20.91 -25.03
N GLU A 73 -3.22 21.08 -25.60
CA GLU A 73 -3.02 21.25 -27.07
C GLU A 73 -3.44 20.01 -27.88
N LEU A 74 -3.55 18.86 -27.22
CA LEU A 74 -3.83 17.55 -27.81
C LEU A 74 -5.33 17.23 -27.98
N VAL A 75 -6.23 18.10 -27.52
CA VAL A 75 -7.67 17.85 -27.54
C VAL A 75 -8.33 18.68 -28.63
N ALA A 76 -8.82 17.99 -29.67
CA ALA A 76 -9.55 18.61 -30.78
C ALA A 76 -11.07 18.77 -30.51
N GLN A 77 -11.58 18.28 -29.37
CA GLN A 77 -13.02 18.09 -29.12
C GLN A 77 -13.46 18.54 -27.72
N ASP A 78 -14.66 19.11 -27.60
CA ASP A 78 -15.25 19.60 -26.33
C ASP A 78 -15.74 18.48 -25.38
N HIS A 79 -15.61 17.21 -25.77
CA HIS A 79 -16.11 16.05 -25.02
C HIS A 79 -15.03 15.50 -24.08
N ASN A 80 -15.26 15.63 -22.76
CA ASN A 80 -14.33 15.15 -21.75
C ASN A 80 -15.04 14.35 -20.65
N LEU A 81 -14.26 13.58 -19.89
CA LEU A 81 -14.81 12.75 -18.83
C LEU A 81 -15.44 13.62 -17.73
N HIS A 82 -14.80 14.72 -17.31
CA HIS A 82 -15.29 15.60 -16.25
C HIS A 82 -16.77 15.98 -16.47
N ASN A 83 -17.11 16.45 -17.66
CA ASN A 83 -18.46 16.86 -18.05
C ASN A 83 -19.46 15.69 -18.14
N SER A 84 -18.97 14.46 -18.28
CA SER A 84 -19.79 13.24 -18.37
C SER A 84 -20.07 12.63 -17.00
N LEU A 85 -19.35 13.02 -15.94
CA LEU A 85 -19.48 12.45 -14.61
C LEU A 85 -20.74 12.94 -13.89
N PHE A 86 -21.21 12.15 -12.94
CA PHE A 86 -22.42 12.41 -12.15
C PHE A 86 -22.46 13.82 -11.53
N TRP A 87 -21.33 14.32 -11.04
CA TRP A 87 -21.22 15.60 -10.34
C TRP A 87 -21.07 16.83 -11.24
N ALA A 88 -20.93 16.66 -12.56
CA ALA A 88 -20.81 17.78 -13.50
C ALA A 88 -22.15 18.28 -14.06
N GLN A 89 -23.28 17.72 -13.61
CA GLN A 89 -24.61 17.95 -14.20
C GLN A 89 -25.19 19.38 -14.03
N SER A 90 -24.52 20.31 -13.36
CA SER A 90 -24.95 21.72 -13.33
C SER A 90 -23.82 22.65 -12.92
N THR A 91 -23.50 23.61 -13.78
CA THR A 91 -22.48 24.65 -13.56
C THR A 91 -22.75 25.53 -12.35
N ASP A 92 -24.01 25.61 -11.90
CA ASP A 92 -24.43 26.35 -10.70
C ASP A 92 -24.61 25.45 -9.47
N GLN A 93 -24.51 24.12 -9.62
CA GLN A 93 -24.70 23.14 -8.53
C GLN A 93 -23.60 22.09 -8.40
N ILE A 94 -22.40 22.32 -8.97
CA ILE A 94 -21.21 21.50 -8.67
C ILE A 94 -21.07 21.32 -7.14
N GLY A 95 -21.46 22.31 -6.35
CA GLY A 95 -21.44 22.24 -4.88
C GLY A 95 -22.50 21.34 -4.21
N ASN A 96 -23.65 21.05 -4.84
CA ASN A 96 -24.76 20.34 -4.19
C ASN A 96 -24.76 18.81 -4.42
N LEU A 97 -24.00 18.30 -5.38
CA LEU A 97 -23.89 16.85 -5.63
C LEU A 97 -22.67 16.25 -4.95
N PHE A 98 -21.56 17.00 -4.88
CA PHE A 98 -20.40 16.68 -4.02
C PHE A 98 -20.77 16.62 -2.52
N SER A 99 -21.90 17.21 -2.11
CA SER A 99 -22.35 17.27 -0.71
C SER A 99 -23.15 16.07 -0.23
N SER A 100 -23.65 15.24 -1.15
CA SER A 100 -24.53 14.12 -0.78
C SER A 100 -23.78 12.83 -0.43
N GLU A 101 -22.54 12.67 -0.89
CA GLU A 101 -21.86 11.38 -0.82
C GLU A 101 -20.36 11.44 -0.54
N THR A 102 -19.96 10.67 0.47
CA THR A 102 -18.59 10.52 1.00
C THR A 102 -17.56 10.04 -0.02
N LYS A 103 -17.94 9.63 -1.23
CA LYS A 103 -17.05 9.01 -2.23
C LYS A 103 -16.57 9.94 -3.34
N ALA A 104 -17.03 11.19 -3.36
CA ALA A 104 -16.58 12.17 -4.35
C ALA A 104 -15.10 12.58 -4.17
N HIS A 105 -14.49 12.28 -3.01
CA HIS A 105 -13.05 12.48 -2.78
C HIS A 105 -12.18 11.63 -3.72
N ASP A 106 -12.63 10.44 -4.16
CA ASP A 106 -11.91 9.58 -5.12
C ASP A 106 -11.52 10.37 -6.39
N TYR A 107 -12.43 11.25 -6.85
CA TYR A 107 -12.20 12.10 -8.02
C TYR A 107 -11.23 13.26 -7.75
N ILE A 108 -11.29 13.85 -6.55
CA ILE A 108 -10.37 14.92 -6.14
C ILE A 108 -8.95 14.35 -6.00
N CYS A 109 -8.80 13.15 -5.43
CA CYS A 109 -7.52 12.44 -5.40
C CYS A 109 -6.98 12.18 -6.81
N LEU A 110 -7.84 11.74 -7.75
CA LEU A 110 -7.44 11.56 -9.15
C LEU A 110 -6.96 12.87 -9.78
N LEU A 111 -7.66 13.99 -9.55
CA LEU A 111 -7.24 15.30 -10.05
C LEU A 111 -5.91 15.78 -9.45
N ALA A 112 -5.70 15.54 -8.14
CA ALA A 112 -4.44 15.85 -7.46
C ALA A 112 -3.28 15.06 -8.07
N ARG A 113 -3.46 13.75 -8.32
CA ARG A 113 -2.44 12.89 -8.95
C ARG A 113 -2.12 13.26 -10.40
N LEU A 114 -3.12 13.72 -11.14
CA LEU A 114 -2.92 14.18 -12.52
C LEU A 114 -2.33 15.60 -12.60
N GLY A 115 -2.18 16.31 -11.47
CA GLY A 115 -1.65 17.68 -11.44
C GLY A 115 -2.57 18.73 -12.06
N ASN A 116 -3.90 18.57 -12.00
CA ASN A 116 -4.83 19.58 -12.54
C ASN A 116 -5.16 20.67 -11.52
N ASP A 117 -4.31 21.69 -11.39
CA ASP A 117 -4.49 22.70 -10.34
C ASP A 117 -5.82 23.48 -10.46
N GLU A 118 -6.29 23.79 -11.67
CA GLU A 118 -7.47 24.66 -11.86
C GLU A 118 -8.80 24.01 -11.41
N ILE A 119 -9.09 22.79 -11.89
CA ILE A 119 -10.33 22.10 -11.51
C ILE A 119 -10.24 21.64 -10.06
N LEU A 120 -9.06 21.24 -9.62
CA LEU A 120 -8.78 20.83 -8.24
C LEU A 120 -9.10 21.96 -7.25
N HIS A 121 -8.57 23.18 -7.49
CA HIS A 121 -8.87 24.35 -6.67
C HIS A 121 -10.34 24.78 -6.74
N ARG A 122 -11.03 24.53 -7.86
CA ARG A 122 -12.47 24.80 -7.97
C ARG A 122 -13.29 23.81 -7.14
N CYS A 123 -12.91 22.53 -7.11
CA CYS A 123 -13.62 21.49 -6.36
C CYS A 123 -13.39 21.59 -4.85
N TRP A 124 -12.19 21.99 -4.40
CA TRP A 124 -11.79 21.97 -2.99
C TRP A 124 -12.73 22.73 -2.03
N PRO A 125 -13.10 24.01 -2.25
CA PRO A 125 -13.99 24.75 -1.34
C PRO A 125 -15.37 24.12 -1.19
N HIS A 126 -15.85 23.42 -2.23
CA HIS A 126 -17.11 22.69 -2.17
C HIS A 126 -16.98 21.43 -1.33
N PHE A 127 -15.88 20.69 -1.50
CA PHE A 127 -15.60 19.50 -0.70
C PHE A 127 -15.38 19.84 0.79
N LEU A 128 -14.58 20.87 1.09
CA LEU A 128 -14.28 21.34 2.44
C LEU A 128 -15.54 21.63 3.26
N LYS A 129 -16.52 22.34 2.68
CA LYS A 129 -17.81 22.66 3.34
C LYS A 129 -18.60 21.44 3.79
N ASN A 130 -18.36 20.29 3.18
CA ASN A 130 -19.09 19.05 3.46
C ASN A 130 -18.36 18.15 4.46
N ILE A 131 -17.14 18.51 4.87
CA ILE A 131 -16.41 17.76 5.88
C ILE A 131 -17.19 17.87 7.20
N GLN A 132 -17.53 16.71 7.77
CA GLN A 132 -18.18 16.60 9.07
C GLN A 132 -17.11 16.31 10.14
N PRO A 133 -16.76 17.28 11.02
CA PRO A 133 -15.64 17.14 11.96
C PRO A 133 -15.79 15.98 12.96
N LYS A 134 -17.02 15.51 13.19
CA LYS A 134 -17.33 14.40 14.10
C LYS A 134 -17.40 13.04 13.41
N ALA A 135 -17.34 13.00 12.07
CA ALA A 135 -17.48 11.78 11.31
C ALA A 135 -16.10 11.29 10.83
N TYR A 136 -15.59 10.23 11.44
CA TYR A 136 -14.29 9.62 11.12
C TYR A 136 -14.05 9.47 9.61
N GLN A 137 -15.01 8.87 8.89
CA GLN A 137 -14.90 8.65 7.45
C GLN A 137 -14.81 9.94 6.63
N SER A 138 -15.42 11.04 7.11
CA SER A 138 -15.38 12.32 6.43
C SER A 138 -14.01 12.99 6.57
N CYS A 139 -13.41 12.92 7.75
CA CYS A 139 -12.07 13.47 8.00
C CYS A 139 -11.02 12.64 7.26
N VAL A 140 -11.12 11.31 7.29
CA VAL A 140 -10.23 10.41 6.54
C VAL A 140 -10.27 10.69 5.04
N ALA A 141 -11.45 10.91 4.45
CA ALA A 141 -11.56 11.27 3.04
C ALA A 141 -10.81 12.57 2.69
N ALA A 142 -10.77 13.54 3.61
CA ALA A 142 -10.01 14.77 3.43
C ALA A 142 -8.50 14.55 3.55
N TYR A 143 -8.06 13.74 4.52
CA TYR A 143 -6.64 13.38 4.65
C TYR A 143 -6.14 12.56 3.47
N GLN A 144 -6.99 11.75 2.82
CA GLN A 144 -6.64 11.05 1.59
C GLN A 144 -6.38 12.00 0.42
N VAL A 145 -7.13 13.09 0.33
CA VAL A 145 -6.92 14.14 -0.66
C VAL A 145 -5.59 14.87 -0.41
N VAL A 146 -5.30 15.21 0.85
CA VAL A 146 -4.01 15.80 1.26
C VAL A 146 -2.86 14.85 0.92
N LEU A 147 -3.00 13.56 1.23
CA LEU A 147 -2.00 12.55 0.91
C LEU A 147 -1.72 12.47 -0.60
N ALA A 148 -2.76 12.55 -1.44
CA ALA A 148 -2.59 12.56 -2.90
C ALA A 148 -1.78 13.77 -3.40
N LEU A 149 -1.89 14.93 -2.74
CA LEU A 149 -1.06 16.11 -3.03
C LEU A 149 0.41 15.87 -2.65
N VAL A 150 0.65 15.32 -1.45
CA VAL A 150 2.00 14.98 -0.98
C VAL A 150 2.68 14.00 -1.95
N GLN A 151 1.94 12.99 -2.39
CA GLN A 151 2.43 12.00 -3.36
C GLN A 151 2.75 12.58 -4.73
N ASN A 152 2.10 13.68 -5.11
CA ASN A 152 2.38 14.41 -6.34
C ASN A 152 3.37 15.58 -6.12
N PHE A 153 4.15 15.57 -5.04
CA PHE A 153 5.14 16.60 -4.70
C PHE A 153 4.56 18.02 -4.54
N GLN A 154 3.28 18.12 -4.19
CA GLN A 154 2.58 19.40 -3.95
C GLN A 154 2.45 19.68 -2.43
N SER A 155 3.53 19.49 -1.67
CA SER A 155 3.52 19.55 -0.19
C SER A 155 3.09 20.92 0.36
N GLU A 156 3.42 22.03 -0.32
CA GLU A 156 2.96 23.37 0.09
C GLU A 156 1.43 23.52 -0.01
N ILE A 157 0.82 22.97 -1.07
CA ILE A 157 -0.64 22.97 -1.23
C ILE A 157 -1.27 22.04 -0.19
N ALA A 158 -0.62 20.90 0.08
CA ALA A 158 -1.06 19.95 1.09
C ALA A 158 -1.14 20.58 2.50
N VAL A 159 -0.13 21.35 2.91
CA VAL A 159 -0.15 22.09 4.19
C VAL A 159 -1.30 23.09 4.23
N LYS A 160 -1.49 23.88 3.16
CA LYS A 160 -2.60 24.83 3.09
C LYS A 160 -3.96 24.15 3.21
N TRP A 161 -4.12 22.96 2.63
CA TRP A 161 -5.37 22.20 2.74
C TRP A 161 -5.56 21.57 4.12
N LEU A 162 -4.48 21.18 4.80
CA LEU A 162 -4.54 20.81 6.22
C LEU A 162 -4.95 22.00 7.10
N GLU A 163 -4.43 23.20 6.83
CA GLU A 163 -4.85 24.42 7.51
C GLU A 163 -6.34 24.70 7.29
N ASP A 164 -6.83 24.60 6.05
CA ASP A 164 -8.24 24.75 5.70
C ASP A 164 -9.12 23.73 6.46
N ILE A 165 -8.70 22.46 6.53
CA ILE A 165 -9.41 21.41 7.29
C ILE A 165 -9.40 21.75 8.79
N SER A 166 -8.25 22.16 9.33
CA SER A 166 -8.08 22.49 10.74
C SER A 166 -9.01 23.62 11.16
N GLN A 167 -9.02 24.72 10.40
CA GLN A 167 -9.91 25.86 10.62
C GLN A 167 -11.39 25.45 10.53
N HIS A 168 -11.76 24.63 9.55
CA HIS A 168 -13.14 24.15 9.39
C HIS A 168 -13.56 23.20 10.53
N CYS A 169 -12.62 22.46 11.12
CA CYS A 169 -12.88 21.51 12.19
C CYS A 169 -12.67 22.08 13.61
N GLY A 170 -12.57 23.40 13.75
CA GLY A 170 -12.45 24.08 15.04
C GLY A 170 -11.02 24.17 15.56
N ASP A 171 -10.09 24.55 14.67
CA ASP A 171 -8.65 24.67 14.91
C ASP A 171 -8.00 23.35 15.36
N ASN A 172 -8.43 22.24 14.76
CA ASN A 172 -7.92 20.90 15.05
C ASN A 172 -8.06 19.96 13.84
N LEU A 173 -7.22 18.92 13.77
CA LEU A 173 -7.32 17.83 12.80
C LEU A 173 -7.85 16.56 13.49
N PRO A 174 -9.18 16.36 13.55
CA PRO A 174 -9.77 15.23 14.25
C PRO A 174 -9.37 13.89 13.63
N PHE A 175 -9.09 12.89 14.48
CA PHE A 175 -8.74 11.52 14.10
C PHE A 175 -7.46 11.36 13.27
N ILE A 176 -6.59 12.37 13.21
CA ILE A 176 -5.38 12.33 12.37
C ILE A 176 -4.46 11.16 12.76
N ALA A 177 -4.30 10.85 14.04
CA ALA A 177 -3.52 9.72 14.52
C ALA A 177 -4.09 8.35 14.11
N LYS A 178 -5.41 8.29 13.84
CA LYS A 178 -6.14 7.09 13.40
C LYS A 178 -6.22 6.97 11.87
N PHE A 179 -5.63 7.93 11.16
CA PHE A 179 -5.48 7.84 9.71
C PHE A 179 -4.34 6.87 9.39
N VAL A 180 -4.67 5.79 8.67
CA VAL A 180 -3.72 4.69 8.35
C VAL A 180 -2.42 5.20 7.70
N ASN A 181 -2.50 6.30 6.95
CA ASN A 181 -1.37 6.87 6.21
C ASN A 181 -0.79 8.13 6.88
N VAL A 182 -1.06 8.36 8.17
CA VAL A 182 -0.53 9.54 8.90
C VAL A 182 1.00 9.61 8.83
N ARG A 183 1.66 8.44 8.82
CA ARG A 183 3.11 8.34 8.68
C ARG A 183 3.64 9.03 7.42
N PHE A 184 2.98 8.84 6.27
CA PHE A 184 3.39 9.52 5.03
C PHE A 184 3.33 11.04 5.12
N LEU A 185 2.39 11.56 5.91
CA LEU A 185 2.29 13.00 6.16
C LEU A 185 3.41 13.46 7.10
N LEU A 186 3.79 12.63 8.08
CA LEU A 186 4.89 12.92 9.01
C LEU A 186 6.27 12.81 8.35
N ASP A 187 6.46 11.89 7.41
CA ASP A 187 7.72 11.66 6.71
C ASP A 187 8.00 12.73 5.63
N ASP A 188 6.96 13.39 5.10
CA ASP A 188 7.14 14.56 4.24
C ASP A 188 7.69 15.73 5.06
N THR A 189 8.81 16.32 4.61
CA THR A 189 9.53 17.34 5.38
C THR A 189 8.67 18.59 5.65
N ILE A 190 7.87 19.03 4.68
CA ILE A 190 7.10 20.27 4.78
C ILE A 190 5.83 20.03 5.62
N VAL A 191 5.14 18.93 5.34
CA VAL A 191 3.89 18.57 6.04
C VAL A 191 4.18 18.12 7.47
N GLY A 192 5.22 17.33 7.68
CA GLY A 192 5.62 16.83 8.99
C GLY A 192 6.07 17.92 9.95
N GLU A 193 6.68 19.00 9.45
CA GLU A 193 6.98 20.20 10.24
C GLU A 193 5.72 20.98 10.63
N ALA A 194 4.73 21.08 9.73
CA ALA A 194 3.51 21.85 9.97
C ALA A 194 2.46 21.09 10.81
N LEU A 195 2.38 19.75 10.67
CA LEU A 195 1.33 18.93 11.26
C LEU A 195 1.17 19.14 12.79
N PRO A 196 2.24 19.16 13.62
CA PRO A 196 2.11 19.34 15.06
C PRO A 196 1.43 20.66 15.47
N ASP A 197 1.58 21.71 14.67
CA ASP A 197 0.98 23.03 14.95
C ASP A 197 -0.52 23.10 14.62
N LEU A 198 -1.01 22.16 13.80
CA LEU A 198 -2.40 22.11 13.31
C LEU A 198 -3.32 21.21 14.15
N VAL A 199 -2.75 20.40 15.04
CA VAL A 199 -3.47 19.44 15.89
C VAL A 199 -3.52 19.96 17.33
N ARG A 200 -4.65 19.80 18.01
CA ARG A 200 -4.85 20.28 19.38
C ARG A 200 -5.57 19.25 20.24
N GLY A 201 -5.46 19.43 21.56
CA GLY A 201 -6.23 18.66 22.54
C GLY A 201 -5.87 17.16 22.53
N GLU A 202 -6.89 16.31 22.60
CA GLU A 202 -6.73 14.86 22.67
C GLU A 202 -6.10 14.28 21.39
N ASP A 203 -6.44 14.81 20.20
CA ASP A 203 -5.88 14.32 18.93
C ASP A 203 -4.35 14.55 18.85
N TYR A 204 -3.84 15.59 19.52
CA TYR A 204 -2.39 15.83 19.59
C TYR A 204 -1.69 14.81 20.49
N LEU A 205 -2.32 14.44 21.61
CA LEU A 205 -1.81 13.38 22.48
C LEU A 205 -1.83 12.03 21.76
N GLU A 206 -2.92 11.69 21.06
CA GLU A 206 -3.02 10.47 20.24
C GLU A 206 -1.94 10.45 19.14
N LEU A 207 -1.63 11.60 18.53
CA LEU A 207 -0.57 11.70 17.52
C LEU A 207 0.83 11.48 18.13
N LEU A 208 1.10 12.04 19.31
CA LEU A 208 2.36 11.80 20.01
C LEU A 208 2.52 10.34 20.44
N GLU A 209 1.44 9.73 20.96
CA GLU A 209 1.41 8.30 21.31
C GLU A 209 1.71 7.45 20.07
N PHE A 210 1.07 7.75 18.94
CA PHE A 210 1.36 7.10 17.67
C PHE A 210 2.85 7.19 17.29
N CYS A 211 3.44 8.39 17.36
CA CYS A 211 4.86 8.59 17.01
C CYS A 211 5.81 7.83 17.96
N LEU A 212 5.50 7.78 19.25
CA LEU A 212 6.32 7.07 20.24
C LEU A 212 6.24 5.55 20.05
N ASP A 213 5.02 5.02 19.91
CA ASP A 213 4.78 3.60 19.65
C ASP A 213 5.49 3.15 18.36
N ASP A 214 5.47 4.00 17.34
CA ASP A 214 6.14 3.76 16.08
C ASP A 214 7.67 3.68 16.22
N ILE A 215 8.28 4.63 16.96
CA ILE A 215 9.72 4.61 17.25
C ILE A 215 10.09 3.36 18.03
N ASP A 216 9.31 3.03 19.07
CA ASP A 216 9.54 1.87 19.93
C ASP A 216 9.57 0.57 19.11
N ARG A 217 8.57 0.37 18.24
CA ARG A 217 8.47 -0.82 17.38
C ARG A 217 9.66 -0.96 16.44
N ARG A 218 10.09 0.13 15.82
CA ARG A 218 11.26 0.14 14.91
C ARG A 218 12.59 -0.12 15.64
N MET A 219 12.65 0.27 16.91
CA MET A 219 13.78 0.00 17.77
C MET A 219 13.73 -1.41 18.41
N GLY A 220 12.64 -2.16 18.22
CA GLY A 220 12.44 -3.47 18.86
C GLY A 220 12.33 -3.39 20.38
N ILE A 221 11.77 -2.28 20.87
CA ILE A 221 11.53 -2.02 22.30
C ILE A 221 10.03 -1.82 22.54
N GLN A 222 9.63 -1.95 23.81
CA GLN A 222 8.25 -1.74 24.23
C GLN A 222 8.23 -1.01 25.57
N TRP A 223 7.35 -0.02 25.71
CA TRP A 223 7.05 0.61 26.99
C TRP A 223 6.20 -0.30 27.89
N SER A 224 6.62 -0.47 29.15
CA SER A 224 5.82 -1.12 30.19
C SER A 224 5.26 -0.07 31.16
N PRO A 225 3.93 0.12 31.22
CA PRO A 225 3.31 1.00 32.22
C PRO A 225 3.53 0.52 33.65
N GLU A 226 3.65 -0.79 33.87
CA GLU A 226 3.79 -1.37 35.20
C GLU A 226 5.19 -1.13 35.79
N SER A 227 6.23 -1.22 34.95
CA SER A 227 7.61 -1.00 35.36
C SER A 227 8.11 0.42 35.12
N GLN A 228 7.34 1.26 34.42
CA GLN A 228 7.72 2.62 34.02
C GLN A 228 9.08 2.66 33.29
N SER A 229 9.30 1.66 32.43
CA SER A 229 10.56 1.48 31.70
C SER A 229 10.29 0.87 30.32
N HIS A 230 11.14 1.20 29.34
CA HIS A 230 11.21 0.38 28.13
C HIS A 230 11.87 -0.96 28.45
N PHE A 231 11.58 -1.98 27.65
CA PHE A 231 12.26 -3.27 27.65
C PHE A 231 12.39 -3.76 26.20
N ARG A 232 13.30 -4.68 25.91
CA ARG A 232 13.38 -5.26 24.56
C ARG A 232 12.20 -6.21 24.39
N THR A 233 11.49 -6.12 23.27
CA THR A 233 10.31 -6.96 23.00
C THR A 233 10.66 -8.46 23.03
N ALA A 234 11.92 -8.80 22.75
CA ALA A 234 12.44 -10.16 22.79
C ALA A 234 12.92 -10.67 24.15
N LEU A 235 12.66 -9.94 25.25
CA LEU A 235 13.01 -10.34 26.61
C LEU A 235 11.79 -10.18 27.52
N ASP A 236 11.58 -11.13 28.43
CA ASP A 236 10.55 -11.00 29.48
C ASP A 236 10.80 -9.69 30.26
N PRO A 237 9.77 -8.88 30.58
CA PRO A 237 9.91 -7.66 31.38
C PRO A 237 10.66 -7.88 32.71
N SER A 238 10.61 -9.11 33.24
CA SER A 238 11.34 -9.51 34.44
C SER A 238 12.84 -9.73 34.21
N GLU A 239 13.27 -10.02 32.98
CA GLU A 239 14.64 -10.35 32.59
C GLU A 239 15.41 -9.20 31.94
N SER A 240 14.72 -8.15 31.44
CA SER A 240 15.35 -7.00 30.77
C SER A 240 14.90 -5.65 31.31
N ARG A 241 15.02 -5.46 32.63
CA ARG A 241 14.96 -4.11 33.19
C ARG A 241 16.20 -3.34 32.75
N TRP A 242 16.00 -2.32 31.93
CA TRP A 242 16.99 -1.25 31.81
C TRP A 242 17.05 -0.55 33.17
N GLU A 243 18.19 -0.62 33.84
CA GLU A 243 18.45 0.28 34.97
C GLU A 243 18.35 1.72 34.44
N ALA A 244 17.69 2.59 35.21
CA ALA A 244 17.50 3.99 34.84
C ALA A 244 18.80 4.59 34.30
N PHE A 245 18.70 5.39 33.23
CA PHE A 245 19.84 6.05 32.57
C PHE A 245 20.55 7.03 33.51
N ASP A 246 21.32 6.52 34.47
CA ASP A 246 22.17 7.32 35.35
C ASP A 246 23.58 7.34 34.74
N GLY A 247 23.82 8.33 33.88
CA GLY A 247 25.15 8.76 33.46
C GLY A 247 25.88 7.96 32.39
N GLN A 248 25.26 7.00 31.68
CA GLN A 248 25.87 6.33 30.52
C GLN A 248 25.20 6.77 29.21
N LEU A 249 26.02 7.30 28.30
CA LEU A 249 25.59 7.92 27.03
C LEU A 249 25.06 6.92 25.99
N LEU A 250 25.31 5.62 26.14
CA LEU A 250 24.75 4.58 25.26
C LEU A 250 24.62 3.24 26.03
N PRO A 251 23.55 2.46 25.76
CA PRO A 251 23.38 1.15 26.38
C PRO A 251 24.43 0.14 25.91
N LYS A 252 25.00 -0.63 26.85
CA LYS A 252 25.80 -1.83 26.52
C LYS A 252 24.88 -2.90 25.96
N ILE A 253 25.08 -3.25 24.69
CA ILE A 253 24.46 -4.42 24.06
C ILE A 253 25.14 -5.66 24.66
N ASP A 254 24.52 -6.26 25.67
CA ASP A 254 25.02 -7.53 26.23
C ASP A 254 24.59 -8.68 25.29
N ASP A 255 25.58 -9.46 24.86
CA ASP A 255 25.55 -10.47 23.81
C ASP A 255 25.00 -11.82 24.34
N LYS A 256 23.80 -11.78 24.94
CA LYS A 256 23.10 -13.00 25.38
C LYS A 256 21.95 -13.30 24.44
N SER A 257 22.01 -14.49 23.86
CA SER A 257 21.07 -15.06 22.88
C SER A 257 19.62 -14.64 23.15
N VAL A 258 19.12 -13.77 22.28
CA VAL A 258 17.85 -13.04 22.39
C VAL A 258 16.78 -13.87 21.70
N GLY A 259 15.79 -14.35 22.46
CA GLY A 259 14.66 -15.10 21.92
C GLY A 259 13.35 -14.55 22.43
N SER A 260 12.58 -13.90 21.55
CA SER A 260 11.13 -14.18 21.35
C SER A 260 10.41 -13.12 20.49
N ASP A 261 10.98 -11.96 20.16
CA ASP A 261 10.26 -10.98 19.32
C ASP A 261 11.14 -9.99 18.52
N ARG A 262 12.04 -10.52 17.67
CA ARG A 262 12.65 -9.73 16.57
C ARG A 262 11.64 -9.48 15.42
N GLY A 263 10.46 -10.09 15.51
CA GLY A 263 9.46 -10.07 14.44
C GLY A 263 8.71 -8.76 14.30
N GLY A 264 8.35 -8.15 15.43
CA GLY A 264 7.75 -6.81 15.44
C GLY A 264 8.63 -5.75 14.76
N GLN A 265 9.95 -5.81 14.97
CA GLN A 265 10.90 -4.87 14.36
C GLN A 265 10.97 -5.01 12.84
N LEU A 266 11.15 -6.25 12.34
CA LEU A 266 11.23 -6.50 10.90
C LEU A 266 9.93 -6.05 10.19
N TYR A 267 8.78 -6.33 10.78
CA TYR A 267 7.50 -5.90 10.21
C TYR A 267 7.29 -4.39 10.27
N ALA A 268 7.71 -3.73 11.36
CA ALA A 268 7.69 -2.28 11.45
C ALA A 268 8.56 -1.64 10.35
N GLU A 269 9.78 -2.15 10.15
CA GLU A 269 10.68 -1.66 9.10
C GLU A 269 10.15 -1.95 7.69
N LEU A 270 9.53 -3.12 7.45
CA LEU A 270 8.82 -3.41 6.20
C LEU A 270 7.70 -2.40 5.93
N PHE A 271 6.93 -2.06 6.96
CA PHE A 271 5.83 -1.11 6.86
C PHE A 271 6.32 0.30 6.48
N VAL A 272 7.50 0.71 6.95
CA VAL A 272 8.10 2.02 6.61
C VAL A 272 8.75 2.00 5.23
N HIS A 273 9.51 0.95 4.96
CA HIS A 273 10.57 0.97 3.96
C HIS A 273 10.32 -0.01 2.81
N GLY A 274 9.38 -0.95 2.93
CA GLY A 274 9.13 -1.98 1.93
C GLY A 274 8.63 -1.44 0.59
N CYS A 275 8.04 -0.23 0.57
CA CYS A 275 7.62 0.46 -0.65
C CYS A 275 8.66 1.49 -1.16
N SER A 276 9.84 1.55 -0.53
CA SER A 276 10.87 2.51 -0.89
C SER A 276 11.39 2.27 -2.31
N LYS A 277 11.69 3.37 -3.00
CA LYS A 277 12.40 3.39 -4.28
C LYS A 277 13.92 3.42 -4.11
N SER A 278 14.44 3.52 -2.88
CA SER A 278 15.88 3.54 -2.62
C SER A 278 16.42 2.11 -2.43
N PRO A 279 17.38 1.65 -3.26
CA PRO A 279 18.03 0.36 -3.07
C PRO A 279 18.68 0.21 -1.70
N ASP A 280 19.26 1.28 -1.15
CA ASP A 280 19.90 1.26 0.17
C ASP A 280 18.89 1.04 1.29
N THR A 281 17.71 1.68 1.19
CA THR A 281 16.63 1.50 2.16
C THR A 281 16.06 0.08 2.11
N LEU A 282 15.87 -0.50 0.93
CA LEU A 282 15.49 -1.91 0.79
C LEU A 282 16.60 -2.86 1.26
N GLY A 283 17.87 -2.50 1.05
CA GLY A 283 19.03 -3.24 1.54
C GLY A 283 19.04 -3.38 3.06
N ARG A 284 18.54 -2.38 3.81
CA ARG A 284 18.37 -2.49 5.27
C ARG A 284 17.38 -3.58 5.67
N ILE A 285 16.29 -3.75 4.92
CA ILE A 285 15.34 -4.84 5.14
C ILE A 285 16.03 -6.19 4.88
N VAL A 286 16.88 -6.28 3.84
CA VAL A 286 17.67 -7.49 3.57
C VAL A 286 18.64 -7.79 4.72
N ASP A 287 19.34 -6.78 5.23
CA ASP A 287 20.23 -6.94 6.38
C ASP A 287 19.44 -7.43 7.61
N LEU A 288 18.24 -6.88 7.89
CA LEU A 288 17.35 -7.36 8.96
C LEU A 288 16.87 -8.80 8.75
N LEU A 289 16.56 -9.21 7.52
CA LEU A 289 16.19 -10.59 7.21
C LEU A 289 17.35 -11.56 7.49
N ASN A 290 18.58 -11.19 7.13
CA ASN A 290 19.77 -11.99 7.39
C ASN A 290 20.08 -12.07 8.89
N ASP A 291 19.83 -11.00 9.64
CA ASP A 291 20.04 -10.92 11.10
C ASP A 291 18.90 -11.59 11.91
N HIS A 292 17.79 -11.99 11.28
CA HIS A 292 16.62 -12.55 11.97
C HIS A 292 16.84 -14.01 12.45
N ASP A 293 18.00 -14.61 12.18
CA ASP A 293 18.39 -15.97 12.58
C ASP A 293 17.32 -17.05 12.26
N GLY A 294 16.45 -16.81 11.27
CA GLY A 294 15.37 -17.72 10.86
C GLY A 294 14.24 -17.93 11.88
N GLN A 295 14.14 -17.08 12.92
CA GLN A 295 13.11 -17.22 13.95
C GLN A 295 11.70 -17.04 13.36
N SER A 296 10.82 -18.02 13.55
CA SER A 296 9.50 -17.97 12.92
C SER A 296 8.51 -17.08 13.66
N GLN A 297 7.64 -16.40 12.92
CA GLN A 297 6.59 -15.51 13.43
C GLN A 297 5.21 -16.05 13.08
N ASN A 298 4.25 -15.96 14.01
CA ASN A 298 2.88 -16.37 13.75
C ASN A 298 2.18 -15.36 12.85
N ILE A 299 1.49 -15.86 11.82
CA ILE A 299 0.76 -15.05 10.85
C ILE A 299 -0.71 -15.45 10.79
N VAL A 300 -1.56 -14.48 10.48
CA VAL A 300 -2.98 -14.66 10.23
C VAL A 300 -3.23 -14.51 8.74
N THR A 301 -4.00 -15.43 8.17
CA THR A 301 -4.42 -15.37 6.77
C THR A 301 -5.83 -14.85 6.61
N TYR A 302 -6.02 -14.08 5.55
CA TYR A 302 -7.33 -13.69 5.04
C TYR A 302 -7.39 -13.93 3.52
N LEU A 303 -8.52 -14.48 3.07
CA LEU A 303 -8.83 -14.71 1.66
C LEU A 303 -9.98 -13.80 1.25
N ASP A 304 -9.67 -12.71 0.55
CA ASP A 304 -10.63 -11.67 0.15
C ASP A 304 -11.79 -12.19 -0.71
N TYR A 305 -11.57 -13.25 -1.48
CA TYR A 305 -12.51 -13.70 -2.51
C TYR A 305 -13.24 -15.00 -2.19
N ASN A 306 -12.79 -15.79 -1.20
CA ASN A 306 -13.40 -17.09 -0.92
C ASN A 306 -13.23 -17.52 0.55
N ALA A 307 -13.85 -16.76 1.45
CA ALA A 307 -13.93 -17.10 2.87
C ALA A 307 -14.47 -18.53 3.09
N ALA A 308 -15.43 -18.98 2.26
CA ALA A 308 -15.99 -20.32 2.34
C ALA A 308 -14.97 -21.43 2.08
N ARG A 309 -13.98 -21.22 1.19
CA ARG A 309 -12.89 -22.19 0.96
C ARG A 309 -11.94 -22.27 2.15
N LEU A 310 -11.67 -21.14 2.78
CA LEU A 310 -10.88 -21.11 4.02
C LEU A 310 -11.63 -21.81 5.15
N ASP A 311 -12.94 -21.58 5.28
CA ASP A 311 -13.78 -22.21 6.29
C ASP A 311 -13.95 -23.71 6.04
N GLU A 312 -14.13 -24.14 4.79
CA GLU A 312 -14.16 -25.56 4.43
C GLU A 312 -12.82 -26.21 4.77
N PHE A 313 -11.70 -25.57 4.43
CA PHE A 313 -10.39 -26.10 4.73
C PHE A 313 -10.13 -26.17 6.24
N ARG A 314 -10.49 -25.12 7.00
CA ARG A 314 -10.45 -25.10 8.46
C ARG A 314 -11.33 -26.18 9.08
N SER A 315 -12.49 -26.49 8.50
CA SER A 315 -13.38 -27.54 9.02
C SER A 315 -12.82 -28.96 8.94
N LYS A 316 -11.79 -29.19 8.10
CA LYS A 316 -11.13 -30.50 7.93
C LYS A 316 -10.07 -30.77 8.99
N PHE A 317 -9.66 -29.75 9.74
CA PHE A 317 -8.58 -29.83 10.73
C PHE A 317 -9.02 -29.23 12.06
N GLU A 318 -8.44 -29.69 13.17
CA GLU A 318 -8.75 -29.16 14.50
C GLU A 318 -8.31 -27.69 14.65
N SER A 319 -7.10 -27.39 14.18
CA SER A 319 -6.62 -26.04 13.94
C SER A 319 -5.72 -26.03 12.71
N LEU A 320 -5.70 -24.92 11.98
CA LEU A 320 -4.70 -24.61 10.97
C LEU A 320 -3.88 -23.45 11.50
N GLU A 321 -2.58 -23.66 11.63
CA GLU A 321 -1.65 -22.64 12.05
C GLU A 321 -0.61 -22.41 10.96
N LEU A 322 -0.31 -21.14 10.74
CA LEU A 322 0.64 -20.67 9.74
C LEU A 322 1.68 -19.82 10.42
N ARG A 323 2.94 -19.98 10.00
CA ARG A 323 4.03 -19.15 10.45
C ARG A 323 4.88 -18.72 9.28
N TRP A 324 5.36 -17.49 9.37
CA TRP A 324 6.40 -16.96 8.52
C TRP A 324 7.76 -17.33 9.11
N ALA A 325 8.63 -17.94 8.32
CA ALA A 325 10.04 -18.12 8.63
C ALA A 325 10.85 -17.09 7.81
N PRO A 326 11.29 -15.97 8.42
CA PRO A 326 12.00 -14.92 7.71
C PRO A 326 13.32 -15.44 7.13
N GLU A 327 13.51 -15.18 5.84
CA GLU A 327 14.70 -15.57 5.09
C GLU A 327 14.84 -14.68 3.86
N HIS A 328 16.06 -14.26 3.56
CA HIS A 328 16.35 -13.48 2.37
C HIS A 328 16.32 -14.37 1.11
N SER A 329 15.48 -14.01 0.14
CA SER A 329 15.43 -14.62 -1.20
C SER A 329 15.31 -16.16 -1.20
N PRO A 330 14.23 -16.74 -0.64
CA PRO A 330 13.97 -18.19 -0.64
C PRO A 330 14.03 -18.84 -2.03
N ILE A 331 13.72 -18.11 -3.09
CA ILE A 331 13.94 -18.54 -4.48
C ILE A 331 14.92 -17.62 -5.19
N GLU A 332 15.71 -18.21 -6.08
CA GLU A 332 16.59 -17.52 -7.01
C GLU A 332 16.21 -17.88 -8.43
N PHE A 333 16.30 -16.94 -9.37
CA PHE A 333 16.08 -17.28 -10.77
C PHE A 333 17.38 -17.77 -11.42
N SER A 334 17.28 -18.76 -12.30
CA SER A 334 18.42 -19.31 -13.06
C SER A 334 19.22 -18.26 -13.82
N ASN A 335 18.61 -17.10 -14.13
CA ASN A 335 19.25 -15.98 -14.80
C ASN A 335 18.49 -14.65 -14.51
N PRO A 336 19.13 -13.62 -13.92
CA PRO A 336 20.48 -13.55 -13.37
C PRO A 336 20.61 -14.22 -11.97
N GLN A 337 21.73 -14.91 -11.75
CA GLN A 337 22.09 -15.44 -10.42
C GLN A 337 22.59 -14.33 -9.50
N ILE A 338 22.24 -14.40 -8.22
CA ILE A 338 22.76 -13.49 -7.18
C ILE A 338 24.26 -13.79 -6.99
N PRO A 339 25.16 -12.81 -7.06
CA PRO A 339 26.56 -13.04 -6.78
C PRO A 339 26.76 -13.54 -5.34
N GLY A 340 27.42 -14.69 -5.16
CA GLY A 340 27.64 -15.29 -3.83
C GLY A 340 28.56 -14.49 -2.89
N LEU A 341 29.12 -13.36 -3.33
CA LEU A 341 29.93 -12.46 -2.51
C LEU A 341 29.49 -11.01 -2.76
N ARG A 342 28.96 -10.35 -1.73
CA ARG A 342 28.57 -8.93 -1.74
C ARG A 342 29.82 -8.06 -1.89
N ASP A 343 29.88 -7.31 -2.98
CA ASP A 343 30.79 -6.17 -3.11
C ASP A 343 30.06 -4.93 -2.61
N SER A 344 30.39 -4.45 -1.41
CA SER A 344 29.76 -3.26 -0.82
C SER A 344 30.04 -1.97 -1.59
N SER A 345 30.91 -1.99 -2.60
CA SER A 345 31.17 -0.85 -3.47
C SER A 345 30.21 -0.72 -4.65
N LYS A 346 29.29 -1.68 -4.85
CA LYS A 346 28.32 -1.67 -5.95
C LYS A 346 26.87 -1.54 -5.44
N PRO A 347 26.00 -0.80 -6.15
CA PRO A 347 24.58 -0.77 -5.83
C PRO A 347 23.98 -2.17 -5.84
N MET A 348 23.06 -2.45 -4.91
CA MET A 348 22.37 -3.74 -4.90
C MET A 348 21.50 -3.87 -6.15
N THR A 349 21.72 -4.96 -6.90
CA THR A 349 20.86 -5.33 -8.03
C THR A 349 19.48 -5.76 -7.53
N PRO A 350 18.40 -5.63 -8.32
CA PRO A 350 17.06 -6.08 -7.94
C PRO A 350 17.02 -7.54 -7.43
N SER A 351 17.76 -8.44 -8.09
CA SER A 351 17.86 -9.83 -7.65
C SER A 351 18.53 -9.98 -6.27
N ALA A 352 19.56 -9.17 -5.98
CA ALA A 352 20.23 -9.18 -4.67
C ALA A 352 19.37 -8.57 -3.55
N LEU A 353 18.31 -7.84 -3.90
CA LEU A 353 17.27 -7.36 -2.98
C LEU A 353 16.11 -8.38 -2.85
N GLY A 354 16.20 -9.53 -3.52
CA GLY A 354 15.14 -10.53 -3.55
C GLY A 354 13.88 -10.06 -4.30
N LEU A 355 14.02 -9.12 -5.25
CA LEU A 355 12.88 -8.56 -5.99
C LEU A 355 12.43 -9.48 -7.13
N ILE A 356 11.14 -9.80 -7.12
CA ILE A 356 10.48 -10.65 -8.09
C ILE A 356 9.20 -9.99 -8.57
N ARG A 357 8.73 -10.40 -9.75
CA ARG A 357 7.50 -9.91 -10.32
C ARG A 357 6.58 -11.06 -10.65
N ALA A 358 5.29 -10.91 -10.29
CA ALA A 358 4.25 -11.89 -10.57
C ALA A 358 3.17 -11.26 -11.46
N ARG A 359 3.04 -11.77 -12.68
CA ARG A 359 2.10 -11.28 -13.69
C ARG A 359 0.95 -12.24 -13.88
N LEU A 360 -0.30 -11.80 -13.69
CA LEU A 360 -1.45 -12.66 -13.92
C LEU A 360 -1.48 -13.15 -15.37
N ILE A 361 -1.73 -14.43 -15.60
CA ILE A 361 -1.86 -15.00 -16.94
C ILE A 361 -3.34 -15.03 -17.32
N ILE A 362 -3.71 -14.25 -18.34
CA ILE A 362 -5.04 -14.26 -18.95
C ILE A 362 -4.91 -14.78 -20.37
N HIS A 363 -5.69 -15.81 -20.72
CA HIS A 363 -5.65 -16.46 -22.04
C HIS A 363 -4.24 -16.88 -22.50
N GLY A 364 -3.38 -17.29 -21.56
CA GLY A 364 -2.00 -17.70 -21.84
C GLY A 364 -1.00 -16.55 -21.98
N VAL A 365 -1.44 -15.30 -21.77
CA VAL A 365 -0.60 -14.10 -21.86
C VAL A 365 -0.41 -13.49 -20.48
N PRO A 366 0.84 -13.32 -19.99
CA PRO A 366 1.11 -12.54 -18.78
C PRO A 366 0.71 -11.08 -18.97
N GLN A 367 -0.13 -10.56 -18.08
CA GLN A 367 -0.64 -9.19 -18.12
C GLN A 367 0.35 -8.19 -17.50
N MET A 368 0.14 -6.91 -17.79
CA MET A 368 0.89 -5.76 -17.25
C MET A 368 -0.10 -4.80 -16.54
N GLY A 369 0.39 -3.79 -15.81
CA GLY A 369 -0.48 -2.81 -15.15
C GLY A 369 -1.12 -3.34 -13.87
N ILE A 370 -2.44 -3.18 -13.70
CA ILE A 370 -3.16 -3.51 -12.45
C ILE A 370 -3.01 -4.98 -12.00
N ASP A 371 -2.78 -5.88 -12.96
CA ASP A 371 -2.62 -7.32 -12.74
C ASP A 371 -1.15 -7.77 -12.53
N ASN A 372 -0.23 -6.80 -12.45
CA ASN A 372 1.19 -7.01 -12.24
C ASN A 372 1.57 -6.70 -10.78
N LEU A 373 2.23 -7.65 -10.11
CA LEU A 373 2.68 -7.51 -8.72
C LEU A 373 4.20 -7.37 -8.67
N HIS A 374 4.66 -6.32 -7.99
CA HIS A 374 6.07 -6.06 -7.72
C HIS A 374 6.37 -6.45 -6.28
N LEU A 375 7.19 -7.48 -6.09
CA LEU A 375 7.28 -8.20 -4.83
C LEU A 375 8.72 -8.24 -4.32
N MET A 376 8.90 -8.06 -3.01
CA MET A 376 10.14 -8.39 -2.30
C MET A 376 9.95 -9.70 -1.55
N GLN A 377 10.87 -10.66 -1.72
CA GLN A 377 10.79 -11.93 -1.00
C GLN A 377 11.27 -11.80 0.45
N LEU A 378 10.50 -12.36 1.37
CA LEU A 378 10.71 -12.22 2.81
C LEU A 378 10.89 -13.54 3.55
N GLY A 379 10.77 -14.68 2.88
CA GLY A 379 11.06 -15.99 3.45
C GLY A 379 9.99 -17.04 3.16
N TYR A 380 10.02 -18.13 3.90
CA TYR A 380 9.11 -19.26 3.70
C TYR A 380 7.88 -19.17 4.59
N MET A 381 6.80 -19.81 4.15
CA MET A 381 5.64 -20.06 4.99
C MET A 381 5.56 -21.54 5.34
N ASP A 382 5.46 -21.84 6.63
CA ASP A 382 5.18 -23.17 7.14
C ASP A 382 3.73 -23.28 7.62
N MET A 383 3.21 -24.50 7.61
CA MET A 383 1.88 -24.82 8.12
C MET A 383 1.90 -26.05 9.04
N ARG A 384 0.95 -26.09 9.98
CA ARG A 384 0.63 -27.30 10.75
C ARG A 384 -0.87 -27.44 10.97
N TYR A 385 -1.31 -28.70 11.08
CA TYR A 385 -2.72 -29.09 11.21
C TYR A 385 -3.07 -29.50 12.65
N GLY A 386 -2.83 -28.60 13.59
CA GLY A 386 -2.98 -28.86 15.03
C GLY A 386 -1.73 -28.46 15.82
N PRO A 387 -1.88 -28.07 17.10
CA PRO A 387 -0.76 -27.63 17.92
C PRO A 387 0.28 -28.74 18.16
N ASP A 388 -0.16 -30.00 18.13
CA ASP A 388 0.68 -31.19 18.36
C ASP A 388 1.28 -31.77 17.06
N LYS A 389 0.98 -31.18 15.90
CA LYS A 389 1.54 -31.62 14.61
C LYS A 389 2.85 -30.90 14.30
N PRO A 390 3.81 -31.59 13.65
CA PRO A 390 5.04 -30.93 13.22
C PRO A 390 4.73 -29.88 12.16
N TRP A 391 5.52 -28.81 12.16
CA TRP A 391 5.54 -27.81 11.09
C TRP A 391 6.03 -28.46 9.80
N GLN A 392 5.39 -28.10 8.70
CA GLN A 392 5.72 -28.59 7.36
C GLN A 392 5.73 -27.42 6.37
N PRO A 393 6.59 -27.46 5.33
CA PRO A 393 6.57 -26.45 4.28
C PRO A 393 5.19 -26.36 3.64
N SER A 394 4.67 -25.14 3.51
CA SER A 394 3.36 -24.92 2.89
C SER A 394 3.38 -24.89 1.36
N GLY A 395 4.58 -24.72 0.79
CA GLY A 395 4.80 -24.41 -0.63
C GLY A 395 4.49 -22.96 -1.01
N TYR A 396 4.30 -22.09 -0.03
CA TYR A 396 4.21 -20.64 -0.21
C TYR A 396 5.47 -19.96 0.30
N ILE A 397 5.80 -18.84 -0.34
CA ILE A 397 6.73 -17.85 0.18
C ILE A 397 5.96 -16.64 0.69
N VAL A 398 6.53 -15.98 1.70
CA VAL A 398 6.06 -14.70 2.20
C VAL A 398 6.74 -13.61 1.39
N VAL A 399 5.94 -12.67 0.89
CA VAL A 399 6.41 -11.56 0.03
C VAL A 399 5.77 -10.25 0.48
N TRP A 400 6.45 -9.14 0.21
CA TRP A 400 5.92 -7.79 0.37
C TRP A 400 5.58 -7.22 -1.00
N ASP A 401 4.33 -6.80 -1.19
CA ASP A 401 3.96 -6.01 -2.37
C ASP A 401 4.51 -4.59 -2.22
N ARG A 402 5.48 -4.24 -3.05
CA ARG A 402 6.16 -2.94 -3.00
C ARG A 402 5.30 -1.79 -3.52
N HIS A 403 4.32 -2.08 -4.36
CA HIS A 403 3.43 -1.06 -4.89
C HIS A 403 2.33 -0.72 -3.88
N TYR A 404 1.74 -1.75 -3.26
CA TYR A 404 0.62 -1.58 -2.35
C TYR A 404 0.98 -1.61 -0.87
N GLY A 405 2.18 -2.07 -0.49
CA GLY A 405 2.65 -2.16 0.89
C GLY A 405 1.89 -3.19 1.72
N GLU A 406 1.76 -4.40 1.17
CA GLU A 406 1.01 -5.47 1.81
C GLU A 406 1.83 -6.74 1.91
N LEU A 407 1.66 -7.47 3.02
CA LEU A 407 2.25 -8.78 3.21
C LEU A 407 1.38 -9.85 2.55
N LEU A 408 1.96 -10.66 1.67
CA LEU A 408 1.25 -11.68 0.90
C LEU A 408 1.94 -13.04 1.00
N GLY A 409 1.15 -14.10 0.84
CA GLY A 409 1.65 -15.45 0.61
C GLY A 409 1.47 -15.82 -0.86
N LEU A 410 2.57 -16.09 -1.57
CA LEU A 410 2.58 -16.49 -2.98
C LEU A 410 2.90 -17.98 -3.09
N HIS A 411 2.03 -18.75 -3.77
CA HIS A 411 2.24 -20.18 -3.96
C HIS A 411 3.29 -20.42 -5.05
N ILE A 412 4.33 -21.17 -4.71
CA ILE A 412 5.39 -21.57 -5.64
C ILE A 412 5.54 -23.09 -5.76
N GLY A 413 4.74 -23.85 -5.01
CA GLY A 413 4.77 -25.31 -4.97
C GLY A 413 5.95 -25.84 -4.14
N GLN A 414 6.50 -26.98 -4.55
CA GLN A 414 7.71 -27.57 -3.92
C GLN A 414 9.01 -27.00 -4.50
N ASN A 415 8.91 -25.95 -5.33
CA ASN A 415 10.08 -25.33 -5.93
C ASN A 415 10.80 -24.50 -4.87
N THR A 416 12.00 -24.92 -4.46
CA THR A 416 12.87 -24.16 -3.55
C THR A 416 14.26 -24.01 -4.18
N GLY A 417 14.95 -22.91 -3.86
CA GLY A 417 16.25 -22.60 -4.45
C GLY A 417 16.13 -22.04 -5.87
N VAL A 418 16.95 -22.55 -6.79
CA VAL A 418 17.04 -22.00 -8.16
C VAL A 418 15.87 -22.49 -9.02
N ILE A 419 15.09 -21.56 -9.56
CA ILE A 419 13.93 -21.80 -10.42
C ILE A 419 14.06 -21.06 -11.77
N ASP A 420 13.40 -21.57 -12.80
CA ASP A 420 13.29 -20.84 -14.06
C ASP A 420 12.14 -19.82 -14.02
N CYS A 421 12.29 -18.72 -14.77
CA CYS A 421 11.18 -17.81 -15.02
C CYS A 421 10.07 -18.56 -15.75
N GLY A 422 8.81 -18.37 -15.32
CA GLY A 422 7.73 -19.16 -15.87
C GLY A 422 6.44 -19.13 -15.06
N PRO A 423 5.42 -19.89 -15.50
CA PRO A 423 4.16 -20.00 -14.77
C PRO A 423 4.38 -20.70 -13.41
N ALA A 424 3.90 -20.07 -12.35
CA ALA A 424 3.81 -20.66 -11.03
C ALA A 424 2.60 -21.60 -10.90
N PRO A 425 2.67 -22.60 -10.01
CA PRO A 425 1.52 -23.44 -9.68
C PRO A 425 0.37 -22.61 -9.08
N SER A 426 -0.86 -22.87 -9.49
CA SER A 426 -2.07 -22.22 -8.98
C SER A 426 -2.95 -23.14 -8.13
N ASP A 427 -2.54 -24.39 -7.97
CA ASP A 427 -3.24 -25.47 -7.26
C ASP A 427 -2.94 -25.49 -5.76
N GLY A 428 -2.36 -24.43 -5.22
CA GLY A 428 -2.10 -24.27 -3.80
C GLY A 428 -3.37 -24.45 -2.95
N PRO A 429 -3.26 -25.00 -1.73
CA PRO A 429 -4.42 -25.29 -0.87
C PRO A 429 -5.31 -24.06 -0.62
N PHE A 430 -4.72 -22.87 -0.60
CA PHE A 430 -5.39 -21.60 -0.36
C PHE A 430 -5.49 -20.71 -1.62
N GLY A 431 -5.17 -21.26 -2.80
CA GLY A 431 -5.05 -20.50 -4.06
C GLY A 431 -3.60 -20.09 -4.36
N ALA A 432 -3.41 -19.34 -5.45
CA ALA A 432 -2.10 -18.88 -5.88
C ALA A 432 -1.57 -17.73 -4.99
N LEU A 433 -2.47 -16.95 -4.41
CA LEU A 433 -2.12 -15.77 -3.61
C LEU A 433 -3.06 -15.64 -2.41
N MET A 434 -2.51 -15.28 -1.25
CA MET A 434 -3.25 -14.96 -0.02
C MET A 434 -2.70 -13.69 0.61
N HIS A 435 -3.53 -13.00 1.40
CA HIS A 435 -3.07 -11.89 2.19
C HIS A 435 -2.74 -12.32 3.63
N LEU A 436 -1.72 -11.68 4.20
CA LEU A 436 -1.13 -12.02 5.50
C LEU A 436 -1.11 -10.79 6.40
N THR A 437 -1.35 -11.00 7.70
CA THR A 437 -1.08 -10.04 8.77
C THR A 437 -0.33 -10.73 9.90
N LEU A 438 0.44 -9.98 10.69
CA LEU A 438 1.02 -10.52 11.91
C LEU A 438 -0.04 -10.68 13.00
N SER A 439 0.01 -11.79 13.73
CA SER A 439 -0.90 -12.05 14.86
C SER A 439 -0.77 -11.01 15.98
N ALA A 440 0.39 -10.36 16.11
CA ALA A 440 0.64 -9.31 17.09
C ALA A 440 -0.12 -7.99 16.77
N ASN A 441 -0.43 -7.74 15.50
CA ASN A 441 -1.09 -6.52 15.03
C ASN A 441 -2.34 -6.83 14.18
N PRO A 442 -3.37 -7.51 14.73
CA PRO A 442 -4.52 -7.98 13.94
C PRO A 442 -5.39 -6.84 13.40
N ASN A 443 -5.27 -5.63 13.96
CA ASN A 443 -6.03 -4.45 13.55
C ASN A 443 -5.28 -3.55 12.55
N GLU A 444 -4.00 -3.81 12.30
CA GLU A 444 -3.25 -3.15 11.22
C GLU A 444 -3.61 -3.85 9.92
N ARG A 445 -4.74 -3.41 9.34
CA ARG A 445 -5.06 -3.80 7.96
C ARG A 445 -3.95 -3.28 7.06
N THR A 446 -3.48 -4.15 6.19
CA THR A 446 -2.38 -3.88 5.26
C THR A 446 -2.55 -2.56 4.54
N PHE A 447 -1.40 -1.92 4.39
CA PHE A 447 -1.22 -0.53 4.02
C PHE A 447 -1.64 -0.29 2.57
N TYR A 448 -1.93 0.96 2.26
CA TYR A 448 -2.18 1.38 0.90
C TYR A 448 -1.65 2.80 0.76
N PRO A 449 -0.48 2.99 0.11
CA PRO A 449 0.07 4.32 -0.08
C PRO A 449 -0.94 5.17 -0.86
N SER A 450 -1.59 4.62 -1.89
CA SER A 450 -2.51 5.38 -2.76
C SER A 450 -3.99 5.40 -2.35
N GLY A 451 -4.34 4.99 -1.12
CA GLY A 451 -5.75 4.90 -0.67
C GLY A 451 -6.40 3.53 -0.94
N ILE A 452 -7.64 3.28 -0.55
CA ILE A 452 -8.21 1.90 -0.48
C ILE A 452 -8.12 1.16 -1.84
N ARG A 453 -7.48 -0.03 -1.89
CA ARG A 453 -7.67 -1.00 -2.98
C ARG A 453 -9.14 -1.19 -3.24
N THR A 454 -9.61 -0.94 -4.45
CA THR A 454 -11.00 -1.23 -4.79
C THR A 454 -11.15 -2.46 -5.67
N HIS A 455 -10.09 -2.88 -6.38
CA HIS A 455 -10.07 -4.13 -7.12
C HIS A 455 -9.48 -5.31 -6.33
N SER A 456 -10.28 -6.35 -6.07
CA SER A 456 -9.81 -7.59 -5.43
C SER A 456 -8.70 -8.26 -6.24
N ARG A 457 -7.62 -8.71 -5.59
CA ARG A 457 -6.57 -9.51 -6.26
C ARG A 457 -7.15 -10.83 -6.81
N ASN A 458 -6.56 -11.30 -7.91
CA ASN A 458 -6.87 -12.63 -8.42
C ASN A 458 -6.16 -13.73 -7.62
N CYS A 459 -6.73 -14.13 -6.50
CA CYS A 459 -6.18 -15.19 -5.64
C CYS A 459 -6.12 -16.59 -6.29
N CYS A 460 -6.76 -16.79 -7.45
CA CYS A 460 -6.89 -18.10 -8.10
C CYS A 460 -6.11 -18.20 -9.42
N GLY A 461 -5.63 -17.07 -9.94
CA GLY A 461 -5.07 -17.00 -11.28
C GLY A 461 -3.69 -17.66 -11.35
N PRO A 462 -3.36 -18.32 -12.47
CA PRO A 462 -1.97 -18.67 -12.71
C PRO A 462 -1.16 -17.37 -12.89
N TYR A 463 -0.04 -17.28 -12.20
CA TYR A 463 0.89 -16.16 -12.31
C TYR A 463 2.13 -16.58 -13.08
N TYR A 464 2.70 -15.69 -13.87
CA TYR A 464 4.04 -15.82 -14.45
C TYR A 464 5.03 -15.12 -13.53
N LEU A 465 6.05 -15.84 -13.07
CA LEU A 465 7.11 -15.31 -12.20
C LEU A 465 8.37 -15.02 -13.01
N ASP A 466 8.94 -13.84 -12.79
CA ASP A 466 10.26 -13.44 -13.27
C ASP A 466 10.95 -12.48 -12.29
N VAL A 467 12.21 -12.14 -12.60
CA VAL A 467 12.93 -11.09 -11.87
C VAL A 467 12.27 -9.75 -12.14
N ASP A 468 12.05 -8.97 -11.08
CA ASP A 468 11.55 -7.60 -11.23
C ASP A 468 12.64 -6.73 -11.86
N PRO A 469 12.39 -6.07 -13.01
CA PRO A 469 13.33 -5.10 -13.55
C PRO A 469 13.53 -3.89 -12.62
N SER A 470 12.57 -3.62 -11.73
CA SER A 470 12.60 -2.56 -10.72
C SER A 470 13.02 -1.21 -11.27
N ALA A 471 12.41 -0.83 -12.39
CA ALA A 471 12.62 0.48 -13.04
C ALA A 471 12.24 1.66 -12.15
N ASP A 472 11.48 1.39 -11.08
CA ASP A 472 11.09 2.34 -10.05
C ASP A 472 12.23 2.74 -9.10
N LEU A 473 13.32 1.96 -9.03
CA LEU A 473 14.41 2.20 -8.10
C LEU A 473 15.28 3.40 -8.54
N GLU A 474 15.59 4.27 -7.58
CA GLU A 474 16.51 5.39 -7.74
C GLU A 474 17.94 4.87 -7.90
N THR A 475 18.67 5.45 -8.87
CA THR A 475 20.06 5.07 -9.22
C THR A 475 21.11 5.92 -8.54
#